data_AF-A0A062VJL0-F1
#
_entry.id   AF-A0A062VJL0-F1
#
_cell.length_a   1.000
_cell.length_b   1.000
_cell.length_c   1.000
_cell.angle_alpha   90.00
_cell.angle_beta   90.00
_cell.angle_gamma   90.00
#
_symmetry.space_group_name_H-M   'P 1'
#
loop_
_entity.id
_entity.type
_entity.pdbx_description
1 polymer ?
#
loop_
_entity_poly.entity_id
_entity_poly.type
_entity_poly.pdbx_seq_one_letter_code
_entity_poly.pdbx_strand_id
1 'polypeptide(L)'
;MSTIDTDAIAQRNAVFEFFTGKDYNEVTSSPKSMLTHLFPGKSDRYPIDTKLAAKRLGVSQRTVQHWIKGDSKPRPETAKKLADRTRQTVTTKRGRAQMAKRAKAELPGRTRKVSVNGVQGISSDPNDMTYNRNGKSHQDLTPEEQEMFIDAWANGGDQGALDYLTTVYQRPGEYHAEWRFHGVDGMNWR
;
A
#
# COMPACT_ATOMS: atom_id res chain seq x y z
N MET A 1 -12.94 6.93 -19.18
CA MET A 1 -12.24 6.16 -18.13
C MET A 1 -13.20 5.08 -17.71
N SER A 2 -12.84 3.80 -17.86
CA SER A 2 -13.76 2.67 -17.60
C SER A 2 -13.97 2.51 -16.10
N THR A 3 -15.14 2.04 -15.66
CA THR A 3 -15.42 1.70 -14.24
C THR A 3 -14.37 0.75 -13.67
N ILE A 4 -13.88 -0.18 -14.49
CA ILE A 4 -12.83 -1.16 -14.15
C ILE A 4 -11.51 -0.50 -13.73
N ASP A 5 -11.14 0.62 -14.35
CA ASP A 5 -9.90 1.35 -13.99
C ASP A 5 -10.03 2.03 -12.63
N THR A 6 -11.24 2.41 -12.23
CA THR A 6 -11.51 3.13 -10.98
C THR A 6 -11.42 2.17 -9.80
N ASP A 7 -12.00 0.98 -9.93
CA ASP A 7 -11.99 -0.04 -8.88
C ASP A 7 -10.58 -0.57 -8.61
N ALA A 8 -9.79 -0.80 -9.66
CA ALA A 8 -8.39 -1.21 -9.52
C ALA A 8 -7.53 -0.14 -8.83
N ILE A 9 -7.79 1.15 -9.08
CA ILE A 9 -7.09 2.26 -8.41
C ILE A 9 -7.50 2.35 -6.94
N ALA A 10 -8.79 2.22 -6.64
CA ALA A 10 -9.32 2.25 -5.28
C ALA A 10 -8.71 1.11 -4.44
N GLN A 11 -8.71 -0.11 -4.98
CA GLN A 11 -8.08 -1.27 -4.35
C GLN A 11 -6.59 -1.06 -4.10
N ARG A 12 -5.84 -0.61 -5.11
CA ARG A 12 -4.41 -0.35 -4.94
C ARG A 12 -4.15 0.65 -3.82
N ASN A 13 -4.94 1.72 -3.76
CA ASN A 13 -4.80 2.74 -2.73
C ASN A 13 -5.12 2.19 -1.34
N ALA A 14 -6.20 1.42 -1.20
CA ALA A 14 -6.59 0.78 0.07
C ALA A 14 -5.52 -0.21 0.58
N VAL A 15 -4.99 -1.06 -0.31
CA VAL A 15 -3.93 -2.02 0.03
C VAL A 15 -2.63 -1.31 0.38
N PHE A 16 -2.25 -0.28 -0.39
CA PHE A 16 -1.06 0.53 -0.08
C PHE A 16 -1.19 1.23 1.27
N GLU A 17 -2.34 1.85 1.56
CA GLU A 17 -2.58 2.52 2.82
C GLU A 17 -2.50 1.55 3.99
N PHE A 18 -3.09 0.37 3.86
CA PHE A 18 -3.04 -0.68 4.88
C PHE A 18 -1.61 -1.08 5.25
N PHE A 19 -0.75 -1.35 4.26
CA PHE A 19 0.61 -1.81 4.53
C PHE A 19 1.56 -0.68 4.93
N THR A 20 1.31 0.55 4.49
CA THR A 20 2.27 1.64 4.65
C THR A 20 1.83 2.68 5.68
N GLY A 21 0.57 2.66 6.10
CA GLY A 21 -0.06 3.67 6.94
C GLY A 21 -0.20 5.03 6.25
N LYS A 22 -0.12 5.10 4.92
CA LYS A 22 -0.11 6.36 4.17
C LYS A 22 -1.14 6.35 3.05
N ASP A 23 -1.93 7.43 2.95
CA ASP A 23 -2.79 7.66 1.80
C ASP A 23 -1.94 7.92 0.54
N TYR A 24 -2.15 7.12 -0.50
CA TYR A 24 -1.43 7.25 -1.77
C TYR A 24 -1.70 8.59 -2.49
N ASN A 25 -2.91 9.12 -2.37
CA ASN A 25 -3.26 10.43 -2.95
C ASN A 25 -2.53 11.55 -2.20
N GLU A 26 -2.43 11.47 -0.88
CA GLU A 26 -1.63 12.42 -0.09
C GLU A 26 -0.14 12.31 -0.44
N VAL A 27 0.39 11.09 -0.55
CA VAL A 27 1.79 10.83 -0.92
C VAL A 27 2.15 11.45 -2.27
N THR A 28 1.23 11.45 -3.23
CA THR A 28 1.45 11.99 -4.59
C THR A 28 1.06 13.46 -4.76
N SER A 29 0.44 14.08 -3.75
CA SER A 29 -0.10 15.45 -3.82
C SER A 29 0.92 16.55 -4.07
N SER A 30 2.17 16.37 -3.65
CA SER A 30 3.21 17.41 -3.75
C SER A 30 4.63 16.83 -3.83
N PRO A 31 5.62 17.61 -4.33
CA PRO A 31 7.03 17.22 -4.25
C PRO A 31 7.48 16.93 -2.81
N LYS A 32 7.00 17.69 -1.82
CA LYS A 32 7.31 17.48 -0.40
C LYS A 32 6.79 16.12 0.08
N SER A 33 5.55 15.78 -0.24
CA SER A 33 4.93 14.51 0.14
C SER A 33 5.66 13.32 -0.49
N MET A 34 5.97 13.40 -1.79
CA MET A 34 6.74 12.38 -2.50
C MET A 34 8.15 12.21 -1.92
N LEU A 35 8.84 13.31 -1.60
CA LEU A 35 10.16 13.27 -0.97
C LEU A 35 10.12 12.63 0.42
N THR A 36 9.11 12.97 1.23
CA THR A 36 8.88 12.39 2.56
C THR A 36 8.65 10.88 2.48
N HIS A 37 7.92 10.43 1.46
CA HIS A 37 7.67 9.02 1.24
C HIS A 37 8.91 8.24 0.73
N LEU A 38 9.61 8.79 -0.26
CA LEU A 38 10.73 8.13 -0.93
C LEU A 38 12.02 8.15 -0.08
N PHE A 39 12.28 9.25 0.61
CA PHE A 39 13.52 9.50 1.34
C PHE A 39 13.21 9.86 2.81
N PRO A 40 12.58 8.96 3.58
CA PRO A 40 12.29 9.23 4.98
C PRO A 40 13.60 9.51 5.72
N GLY A 41 13.57 10.57 6.53
CA GLY A 41 14.67 10.89 7.43
C GLY A 41 14.61 10.08 8.73
N LYS A 42 15.41 10.48 9.72
CA LYS A 42 15.63 9.70 10.95
C LYS A 42 14.76 10.12 12.14
N SER A 43 14.04 11.23 12.02
CA SER A 43 13.29 11.82 13.14
C SER A 43 12.28 12.84 12.64
N ASP A 44 11.31 13.23 13.45
CA ASP A 44 10.32 14.26 13.11
C ASP A 44 10.95 15.64 12.84
N ARG A 45 12.08 15.93 13.52
CA ARG A 45 12.85 17.16 13.28
C ARG A 45 13.53 17.16 11.90
N TYR A 46 13.90 15.98 11.40
CA TYR A 46 14.53 15.77 10.11
C TYR A 46 13.77 14.69 9.34
N PRO A 47 12.53 14.97 8.88
CA PRO A 47 11.63 13.95 8.36
C PRO A 47 12.02 13.46 6.96
N ILE A 48 12.98 14.14 6.30
CA ILE A 48 13.43 13.85 4.95
C ILE A 48 14.97 13.77 4.93
N ASP A 49 15.52 12.67 4.41
CA ASP A 49 16.95 12.58 4.08
C ASP A 49 17.26 13.36 2.81
N THR A 50 17.44 14.68 2.99
CA THR A 50 17.73 15.62 1.91
C THR A 50 19.05 15.34 1.19
N LYS A 51 20.03 14.74 1.88
CA LYS A 51 21.33 14.37 1.29
C LYS A 51 21.17 13.19 0.33
N LEU A 52 20.45 12.16 0.75
CA LEU A 52 20.14 11.01 -0.10
C LEU A 52 19.25 11.42 -1.29
N ALA A 53 18.23 12.24 -1.04
CA ALA A 53 17.34 12.75 -2.09
C ALA A 53 18.14 13.52 -3.15
N ALA A 54 18.98 14.46 -2.74
CA ALA A 54 19.85 15.23 -3.62
C ALA A 54 20.74 14.34 -4.50
N LYS A 55 21.46 13.39 -3.88
CA LYS A 55 22.31 12.42 -4.58
C LYS A 55 21.52 11.59 -5.60
N ARG A 56 20.31 11.14 -5.24
CA ARG A 56 19.47 10.27 -6.07
C ARG A 56 18.73 11.01 -7.19
N LEU A 57 18.58 12.33 -7.08
CA LEU A 57 17.90 13.18 -8.05
C LEU A 57 18.88 13.99 -8.92
N GLY A 58 20.16 14.03 -8.56
CA GLY A 58 21.19 14.76 -9.30
C GLY A 58 21.08 16.28 -9.11
N VAL A 59 20.70 16.74 -7.92
CA VAL A 59 20.54 18.16 -7.58
C VAL A 59 21.26 18.49 -6.28
N SER A 60 21.39 19.78 -5.95
CA SER A 60 21.96 20.19 -4.66
C SER A 60 21.00 19.91 -3.50
N GLN A 61 21.53 19.69 -2.30
CA GLN A 61 20.72 19.54 -1.08
C GLN A 61 19.88 20.79 -0.81
N ARG A 62 20.43 21.98 -1.08
CA ARG A 62 19.71 23.26 -0.93
C ARG A 62 18.50 23.34 -1.86
N THR A 63 18.62 22.84 -3.08
CA THR A 63 17.49 22.75 -4.04
C THR A 63 16.36 21.88 -3.48
N VAL A 64 16.69 20.71 -2.91
CA VAL A 64 15.68 19.84 -2.26
C VAL A 64 15.02 20.55 -1.07
N GLN A 65 15.79 21.27 -0.25
CA GLN A 65 15.25 22.03 0.88
C GLN A 65 14.28 23.13 0.43
N HIS A 66 14.57 23.85 -0.66
CA HIS A 66 13.64 24.83 -1.21
C HIS A 66 12.34 24.19 -1.72
N TRP A 67 12.39 23.00 -2.32
CA TRP A 67 11.17 22.27 -2.69
C TRP A 67 10.34 21.85 -1.47
N ILE A 68 10.99 21.45 -0.39
CA ILE A 68 10.32 21.08 0.87
C ILE A 68 9.63 22.28 1.52
N LYS A 69 10.25 23.47 1.44
CA LYS A 69 9.68 24.73 1.95
C LYS A 69 8.59 25.31 1.06
N GLY A 70 8.54 24.92 -0.21
CA GLY A 70 7.64 25.51 -1.20
C GLY A 70 8.21 26.76 -1.89
N ASP A 71 9.43 27.18 -1.56
CA ASP A 71 10.11 28.36 -2.15
C ASP A 71 10.36 28.19 -3.66
N SER A 72 10.43 26.96 -4.15
CA SER A 72 10.59 26.66 -5.58
C SER A 72 9.95 25.33 -5.94
N LYS A 73 9.73 25.12 -7.25
CA LYS A 73 9.20 23.85 -7.78
C LYS A 73 10.32 23.07 -8.50
N PRO A 74 10.28 21.72 -8.47
CA PRO A 74 11.18 20.93 -9.30
C PRO A 74 10.96 21.24 -10.78
N ARG A 75 12.02 21.14 -11.59
CA ARG A 75 11.90 21.17 -13.05
C ARG A 75 10.98 20.03 -13.51
N PRO A 76 10.26 20.17 -14.63
CA PRO A 76 9.31 19.15 -15.11
C PRO A 76 9.89 17.73 -15.16
N GLU A 77 11.14 17.58 -15.61
CA GLU A 77 11.83 16.29 -15.64
C GLU A 77 12.05 15.70 -14.24
N THR A 78 12.41 16.52 -13.26
CA THR A 78 12.61 16.06 -11.87
C THR A 78 11.28 15.76 -11.19
N ALA A 79 10.25 16.55 -11.46
CA ALA A 79 8.89 16.28 -10.98
C ALA A 79 8.39 14.94 -11.52
N LYS A 80 8.58 14.67 -12.83
CA LYS A 80 8.27 13.38 -13.45
C LYS A 80 9.05 12.23 -12.80
N LYS A 81 10.36 12.39 -12.59
CA LYS A 81 11.19 11.37 -11.89
C LYS A 81 10.69 11.07 -10.47
N LEU A 82 10.23 12.08 -9.72
CA LEU A 82 9.63 11.90 -8.40
C LEU A 82 8.30 11.13 -8.48
N ALA A 83 7.42 11.51 -9.41
CA ALA A 83 6.14 10.85 -9.62
C ALA A 83 6.33 9.38 -10.05
N ASP A 84 7.24 9.11 -10.99
CA ASP A 84 7.54 7.77 -11.48
C ASP A 84 8.08 6.88 -10.36
N ARG A 85 9.02 7.38 -9.56
CA ARG A 85 9.56 6.61 -8.41
C ARG A 85 8.50 6.36 -7.34
N THR A 86 7.64 7.32 -7.09
CA THR A 86 6.52 7.17 -6.14
C THR A 86 5.55 6.10 -6.65
N ARG A 87 5.19 6.13 -7.93
CA ARG A 87 4.36 5.10 -8.58
C ARG A 87 4.99 3.72 -8.52
N GLN A 88 6.30 3.62 -8.70
CA GLN A 88 7.01 2.35 -8.63
C GLN A 88 6.89 1.66 -7.27
N THR A 89 6.60 2.38 -6.18
CA THR A 89 6.40 1.80 -4.84
C THR A 89 5.18 0.89 -4.75
N VAL A 90 4.18 1.09 -5.63
CA VAL A 90 2.98 0.24 -5.72
C VAL A 90 3.00 -0.65 -6.96
N THR A 91 3.57 -0.18 -8.09
CA THR A 91 3.48 -0.94 -9.35
C THR A 91 4.58 -1.98 -9.53
N THR A 92 5.75 -1.82 -8.89
CA THR A 92 6.88 -2.73 -9.10
C THR A 92 7.14 -3.61 -7.89
N LYS A 93 7.53 -4.87 -8.14
CA LYS A 93 7.95 -5.81 -7.08
C LYS A 93 9.04 -5.21 -6.19
N ARG A 94 10.05 -4.57 -6.79
CA ARG A 94 11.15 -3.93 -6.03
C ARG A 94 10.66 -2.79 -5.14
N GLY A 95 9.77 -1.95 -5.64
CA GLY A 95 9.20 -0.84 -4.87
C GLY A 95 8.35 -1.34 -3.71
N ARG A 96 7.47 -2.32 -3.95
CA ARG A 96 6.68 -2.95 -2.90
C ARG A 96 7.55 -3.65 -1.87
N ALA A 97 8.60 -4.37 -2.27
CA ALA A 97 9.54 -5.01 -1.35
C ALA A 97 10.23 -3.99 -0.41
N GLN A 98 10.55 -2.78 -0.89
CA GLN A 98 11.09 -1.72 -0.05
C GLN A 98 10.05 -1.23 0.99
N MET A 99 8.79 -1.12 0.59
CA MET A 99 7.70 -0.73 1.50
C MET A 99 7.38 -1.84 2.51
N ALA A 100 7.34 -3.09 2.05
CA ALA A 100 7.16 -4.28 2.87
C ALA A 100 8.23 -4.40 3.96
N LYS A 101 9.50 -4.12 3.64
CA LYS A 101 10.57 -4.09 4.64
C LYS A 101 10.29 -3.10 5.77
N ARG A 102 9.71 -1.92 5.45
CA ARG A 102 9.32 -0.93 6.45
C ARG A 102 8.12 -1.41 7.26
N ALA A 103 7.09 -1.92 6.58
CA ALA A 103 5.90 -2.47 7.23
C ALA A 103 6.22 -3.57 8.25
N LYS A 104 7.12 -4.49 7.90
CA LYS A 104 7.58 -5.57 8.78
C LYS A 104 8.31 -5.05 10.03
N ALA A 105 9.10 -3.98 9.90
CA ALA A 105 9.82 -3.40 11.03
C ALA A 105 8.88 -2.79 12.09
N GLU A 106 7.64 -2.47 11.72
CA GLU A 106 6.61 -1.90 12.59
C GLU A 106 5.64 -2.96 13.16
N LEU A 107 5.85 -4.25 12.89
CA LEU A 107 4.97 -5.30 13.41
C LEU A 107 5.14 -5.47 14.93
N PRO A 108 4.04 -5.57 15.71
CA PRO A 108 4.10 -5.58 17.18
C PRO A 108 4.45 -6.93 17.80
N GLY A 109 4.88 -7.94 17.03
CA GLY A 109 5.25 -9.27 17.52
C GLY A 109 4.12 -10.07 18.21
N ARG A 110 2.86 -9.67 18.02
CA ARG A 110 1.67 -10.30 18.62
C ARG A 110 0.56 -10.47 17.58
N THR A 111 -0.39 -11.37 17.83
CA THR A 111 -1.58 -11.53 17.00
C THR A 111 -2.33 -10.21 16.82
N ARG A 112 -2.80 -9.94 15.61
CA ARG A 112 -3.61 -8.77 15.26
C ARG A 112 -4.77 -9.17 14.40
N LYS A 113 -5.87 -8.41 14.53
CA LYS A 113 -7.04 -8.59 13.69
C LYS A 113 -6.90 -7.76 12.42
N VAL A 114 -6.98 -8.38 11.26
CA VAL A 114 -7.17 -7.66 10.00
C VAL A 114 -8.67 -7.44 9.80
N SER A 115 -9.05 -6.22 9.42
CA SER A 115 -10.40 -5.89 8.94
C SER A 115 -10.31 -5.57 7.46
N VAL A 116 -11.17 -6.20 6.66
CA VAL A 116 -11.26 -5.99 5.22
C VAL A 116 -12.67 -5.56 4.86
N ASN A 117 -12.81 -4.49 4.08
CA ASN A 117 -14.06 -4.06 3.47
C ASN A 117 -13.98 -4.24 1.95
N GLY A 118 -15.05 -4.79 1.38
CA GLY A 118 -15.14 -5.00 -0.07
C GLY A 118 -16.11 -6.11 -0.46
N VAL A 119 -16.10 -6.44 -1.75
CA VAL A 119 -16.93 -7.49 -2.35
C VAL A 119 -16.29 -8.85 -2.11
N GLN A 120 -17.03 -9.75 -1.47
CA GLN A 120 -16.55 -11.04 -1.01
C GLN A 120 -17.68 -12.07 -0.91
N GLY A 121 -17.38 -13.34 -1.12
CA GLY A 121 -18.38 -14.41 -1.04
C GLY A 121 -17.95 -15.67 -1.78
N ILE A 122 -18.90 -16.58 -1.99
CA ILE A 122 -18.63 -17.91 -2.55
C ILE A 122 -18.82 -17.97 -4.06
N SER A 123 -19.60 -17.05 -4.64
CA SER A 123 -19.84 -17.03 -6.09
C SER A 123 -18.60 -16.52 -6.81
N SER A 124 -18.31 -17.10 -7.97
CA SER A 124 -17.23 -16.64 -8.84
C SER A 124 -17.59 -15.39 -9.65
N ASP A 125 -18.89 -15.06 -9.79
CA ASP A 125 -19.33 -13.82 -10.43
C ASP A 125 -19.35 -12.70 -9.40
N PRO A 126 -18.54 -11.63 -9.54
CA PRO A 126 -18.52 -10.52 -8.59
C PRO A 126 -19.85 -9.77 -8.50
N ASN A 127 -20.79 -9.95 -9.44
CA ASN A 127 -22.10 -9.28 -9.44
C ASN A 127 -23.22 -10.10 -8.78
N ASP A 128 -22.96 -11.37 -8.45
CA ASP A 128 -23.93 -12.25 -7.81
C ASP A 128 -24.04 -11.98 -6.31
N MET A 129 -24.76 -10.90 -5.97
CA MET A 129 -24.98 -10.45 -4.59
C MET A 129 -25.89 -11.37 -3.77
N THR A 130 -26.39 -12.47 -4.35
CA THR A 130 -27.09 -13.52 -3.59
C THR A 130 -26.10 -14.31 -2.73
N TYR A 131 -24.91 -14.56 -3.28
CA TYR A 131 -23.86 -15.37 -2.67
C TYR A 131 -22.60 -14.55 -2.32
N ASN A 132 -22.54 -13.32 -2.81
CA ASN A 132 -21.55 -12.32 -2.43
C ASN A 132 -22.18 -11.20 -1.60
N ARG A 133 -21.34 -10.46 -0.91
CA ARG A 133 -21.72 -9.23 -0.21
C ARG A 133 -20.64 -8.19 -0.39
N ASN A 134 -21.05 -6.92 -0.44
CA ASN A 134 -20.14 -5.83 -0.11
C ASN A 134 -20.22 -5.55 1.39
N GLY A 135 -19.13 -5.75 2.13
CA GLY A 135 -19.14 -5.48 3.56
C GLY A 135 -17.83 -5.78 4.25
N LYS A 136 -17.89 -5.78 5.59
CA LYS A 136 -16.72 -5.99 6.45
C LYS A 136 -16.57 -7.45 6.86
N SER A 137 -15.34 -7.91 6.82
CA SER A 137 -14.92 -9.20 7.36
C SER A 137 -13.64 -9.02 8.18
N HIS A 138 -13.38 -9.99 9.06
CA HIS A 138 -12.24 -9.92 9.97
C HIS A 138 -11.59 -11.28 10.12
N GLN A 139 -10.27 -11.29 10.27
CA GLN A 139 -9.53 -12.46 10.70
C GLN A 139 -8.41 -12.12 11.65
N ASP A 140 -8.11 -13.01 12.58
CA ASP A 140 -6.95 -12.92 13.44
C ASP A 140 -5.73 -13.50 12.71
N LEU A 141 -4.66 -12.71 12.61
CA LEU A 141 -3.38 -13.11 12.02
C LEU A 141 -2.32 -13.21 13.10
N THR A 142 -1.71 -14.37 13.24
CA THR A 142 -0.50 -14.60 14.03
C THR A 142 0.65 -13.73 13.52
N PRO A 143 1.74 -13.54 14.31
CA PRO A 143 2.90 -12.77 13.86
C PRO A 143 3.49 -13.26 12.52
N GLU A 144 3.62 -14.57 12.33
CA GLU A 144 4.10 -15.15 11.07
C GLU A 144 3.15 -14.91 9.91
N GLU A 145 1.84 -14.95 10.14
CA GLU A 145 0.86 -14.65 9.11
C GLU A 145 0.85 -13.17 8.72
N GLN A 146 1.09 -12.26 9.67
CA GLN A 146 1.26 -10.85 9.36
C GLN A 146 2.49 -10.63 8.46
N GLU A 147 3.60 -11.33 8.72
CA GLU A 147 4.78 -11.26 7.86
C GLU A 147 4.54 -11.86 6.48
N MET A 148 3.93 -13.04 6.41
CA MET A 148 3.59 -13.70 5.15
C MET A 148 2.60 -12.86 4.34
N PHE A 149 1.66 -12.17 5.00
CA PHE A 149 0.72 -11.29 4.33
C PHE A 149 1.44 -10.10 3.67
N ILE A 150 2.38 -9.48 4.39
CA ILE A 150 3.22 -8.41 3.85
C ILE A 150 4.09 -8.93 2.68
N ASP A 151 4.63 -10.14 2.78
CA ASP A 151 5.42 -10.75 1.71
C ASP A 151 4.59 -11.08 0.47
N ALA A 152 3.35 -11.53 0.66
CA ALA A 152 2.43 -11.82 -0.43
C ALA A 152 2.14 -10.54 -1.24
N TRP A 153 1.95 -9.41 -0.56
CA TRP A 153 1.85 -8.09 -1.23
C TRP A 153 3.15 -7.67 -1.91
N ALA A 154 4.30 -7.83 -1.25
CA ALA A 154 5.59 -7.51 -1.84
C ALA A 154 5.81 -8.25 -3.18
N ASN A 155 5.46 -9.54 -3.22
CA ASN A 155 5.68 -10.41 -4.36
C ASN A 155 4.61 -10.27 -5.44
N GLY A 156 3.33 -10.38 -5.08
CA GLY A 156 2.19 -10.45 -6.00
C GLY A 156 1.40 -9.15 -6.14
N GLY A 157 1.76 -8.09 -5.41
CA GLY A 157 0.96 -6.86 -5.37
C GLY A 157 -0.39 -7.10 -4.70
N ASP A 158 -1.39 -6.31 -5.09
CA ASP A 158 -2.72 -6.35 -4.47
C ASP A 158 -3.36 -7.73 -4.64
N GLN A 159 -3.18 -8.37 -5.79
CA GLN A 159 -3.67 -9.74 -6.03
C GLN A 159 -3.02 -10.74 -5.08
N GLY A 160 -1.69 -10.72 -4.94
CA GLY A 160 -0.99 -11.62 -4.02
C GLY A 160 -1.44 -11.43 -2.56
N ALA A 161 -1.72 -10.20 -2.16
CA ALA A 161 -2.28 -9.89 -0.84
C ALA A 161 -3.67 -10.53 -0.65
N LEU A 162 -4.57 -10.37 -1.64
CA LEU A 162 -5.92 -10.93 -1.59
C LEU A 162 -5.95 -12.45 -1.70
N ASP A 163 -5.07 -13.06 -2.49
CA ASP A 163 -4.93 -14.51 -2.59
C ASP A 163 -4.48 -15.11 -1.25
N TYR A 164 -3.51 -14.45 -0.60
CA TYR A 164 -3.06 -14.86 0.73
C TYR A 164 -4.20 -14.78 1.74
N LEU A 165 -4.91 -13.64 1.82
CA LEU A 165 -6.03 -13.52 2.74
C LEU A 165 -7.16 -14.50 2.40
N THR A 166 -7.45 -14.75 1.13
CA THR A 166 -8.44 -15.75 0.74
C THR A 166 -8.10 -17.11 1.34
N THR A 167 -6.82 -17.51 1.30
CA THR A 167 -6.35 -18.74 1.94
C THR A 167 -6.50 -18.73 3.46
N VAL A 168 -6.31 -17.57 4.11
CA VAL A 168 -6.57 -17.42 5.56
C VAL A 168 -8.05 -17.63 5.87
N TYR A 169 -8.94 -17.03 5.08
CA TYR A 169 -10.38 -17.09 5.31
C TYR A 169 -10.98 -18.48 5.01
N GLN A 170 -10.39 -19.23 4.08
CA GLN A 170 -10.81 -20.59 3.71
C GLN A 170 -10.36 -21.68 4.70
N ARG A 171 -9.74 -21.32 5.83
CA ARG A 171 -9.32 -22.30 6.84
C ARG A 171 -10.51 -23.09 7.37
N PRO A 172 -10.30 -24.37 7.77
CA PRO A 172 -11.35 -25.15 8.41
C PRO A 172 -11.93 -24.42 9.64
N GLY A 173 -13.25 -24.28 9.68
CA GLY A 173 -13.96 -23.60 10.77
C GLY A 173 -14.16 -22.10 10.59
N GLU A 174 -13.62 -21.50 9.53
CA GLU A 174 -13.78 -20.08 9.21
C GLU A 174 -14.86 -19.89 8.13
N TYR A 175 -14.47 -19.77 6.85
CA TYR A 175 -15.39 -19.63 5.72
C TYR A 175 -15.39 -20.88 4.82
N HIS A 176 -16.39 -20.94 3.93
CA HIS A 176 -16.50 -21.99 2.92
C HIS A 176 -15.26 -22.06 2.02
N ALA A 177 -14.90 -23.25 1.53
CA ALA A 177 -13.71 -23.47 0.71
C ALA A 177 -13.69 -22.66 -0.60
N GLU A 178 -14.87 -22.25 -1.10
CA GLU A 178 -15.00 -21.46 -2.33
C GLU A 178 -15.01 -19.95 -2.09
N TRP A 179 -14.93 -19.53 -0.83
CA TRP A 179 -15.00 -18.13 -0.44
C TRP A 179 -13.80 -17.34 -1.00
N ARG A 180 -14.02 -16.13 -1.52
CA ARG A 180 -12.97 -15.27 -2.09
C ARG A 180 -13.28 -13.79 -1.97
N PHE A 181 -12.24 -12.96 -2.10
CA PHE A 181 -12.38 -11.54 -2.38
C PHE A 181 -12.48 -11.28 -3.88
N HIS A 182 -13.42 -10.44 -4.29
CA HIS A 182 -13.55 -9.92 -5.66
C HIS A 182 -12.95 -8.53 -5.82
N GLY A 183 -12.84 -7.79 -4.71
CA GLY A 183 -12.17 -6.51 -4.64
C GLY A 183 -12.26 -5.94 -3.24
N VAL A 184 -11.34 -5.03 -2.91
CA VAL A 184 -11.32 -4.34 -1.61
C VAL A 184 -11.29 -2.83 -1.79
N ASP A 185 -11.97 -2.12 -0.91
CA ASP A 185 -12.02 -0.65 -0.90
C ASP A 185 -11.49 -0.06 0.42
N GLY A 186 -11.21 -0.91 1.42
CA GLY A 186 -10.67 -0.48 2.71
C GLY A 186 -10.12 -1.62 3.54
N MET A 187 -8.98 -1.38 4.19
CA MET A 187 -8.31 -2.37 5.03
C MET A 187 -7.67 -1.68 6.24
N ASN A 188 -7.75 -2.30 7.42
CA ASN A 188 -7.06 -1.80 8.61
C ASN A 188 -6.69 -2.94 9.56
N TRP A 189 -5.70 -2.65 10.40
CA TRP A 189 -5.45 -3.46 11.58
C TRP A 189 -6.31 -2.98 12.74
N ARG A 190 -6.86 -3.92 13.50
CA ARG A 190 -7.52 -3.70 14.80
C ARG A 190 -6.66 -4.16 15.97
#